data_AF-A0A4Q6JCP6-F1
#
_entry.id   AF-A0A4Q6JCP6-F1
#
_cell.length_a   1.000
_cell.length_b   1.000
_cell.length_c   1.000
_cell.angle_alpha   90.00
_cell.angle_beta   90.00
_cell.angle_gamma   90.00
#
_symmetry.space_group_name_H-M   'P 1'
#
loop_
_entity.id
_entity.type
_entity.pdbx_description
1 polymer ?
#
loop_
_entity_poly.entity_id
_entity_poly.type
_entity_poly.pdbx_seq_one_letter_code
_entity_poly.pdbx_strand_id
1 'polypeptide(L)'
;MSLFQSNPLEQTQTHQQEFIEAQTVEAPQQTKSVVPVNAKKIAAPKADVPETLSKSELEQQIAELKLQVESQQAVIANYRSSAIPPQQIDSHLEELYTLLEEQSRDEAWAYQVETAMSDFLIMADLPVQPELKIATCKSSVCQFKLLQPEGVDDLPNRYWRDLGDKMTEQSWWKQFKFTSSTSSDGSLTVIASTE
;
A
#
# COMPACT_ATOMS: atom_id res chain seq x y z
N MET A 1 -7.53 37.58 60.93
CA MET A 1 -6.75 37.97 59.74
C MET A 1 -7.73 38.19 58.61
N SER A 2 -7.99 39.45 58.22
CA SER A 2 -8.59 39.73 56.91
C SER A 2 -7.54 39.45 55.84
N LEU A 3 -7.95 38.98 54.66
CA LEU A 3 -7.90 39.76 53.43
C LEU A 3 -8.26 38.89 52.18
N PHE A 4 -9.17 39.47 51.39
CA PHE A 4 -9.52 39.23 49.97
C PHE A 4 -10.44 38.05 49.56
N GLN A 5 -11.72 38.42 49.43
CA GLN A 5 -12.63 38.00 48.35
C GLN A 5 -12.01 38.22 46.96
N SER A 6 -12.34 37.34 46.00
CA SER A 6 -12.88 37.69 44.66
C SER A 6 -13.15 36.42 43.83
N ASN A 7 -14.43 36.11 43.61
CA ASN A 7 -14.97 35.71 42.30
C ASN A 7 -15.51 37.02 41.68
N PRO A 8 -15.66 37.24 40.35
CA PRO A 8 -16.41 36.32 39.47
C PRO A 8 -16.12 36.37 37.94
N LEU A 9 -16.89 35.55 37.21
CA LEU A 9 -17.52 35.78 35.89
C LEU A 9 -16.70 35.91 34.58
N GLU A 10 -17.13 35.07 33.62
CA GLU A 10 -17.32 35.31 32.18
C GLU A 10 -16.16 35.80 31.30
N GLN A 11 -15.76 34.93 30.36
CA GLN A 11 -15.77 35.33 28.95
C GLN A 11 -15.86 34.12 28.02
N THR A 12 -17.08 33.89 27.55
CA THR A 12 -17.42 33.15 26.33
C THR A 12 -16.89 33.95 25.13
N GLN A 13 -16.02 33.37 24.30
CA GLN A 13 -15.81 33.86 22.93
C GLN A 13 -16.16 32.76 21.93
N THR A 14 -17.44 32.82 21.58
CA THR A 14 -17.99 32.44 20.28
C THR A 14 -17.21 33.15 19.18
N HIS A 15 -16.62 32.41 18.24
CA HIS A 15 -16.36 32.93 16.90
C HIS A 15 -17.15 32.07 15.91
N GLN A 16 -18.43 32.37 15.82
CA GLN A 16 -19.21 32.14 14.60
C GLN A 16 -18.72 33.15 13.56
N GLN A 17 -18.45 32.70 12.35
CA GLN A 17 -18.43 33.57 11.19
C GLN A 17 -19.23 32.89 10.08
N GLU A 18 -20.44 33.40 9.93
CA GLU A 18 -21.38 33.05 8.88
C GLU A 18 -21.07 33.86 7.61
N PHE A 19 -21.16 33.16 6.49
CA PHE A 19 -21.37 33.55 5.09
C PHE A 19 -21.72 35.02 4.76
N ILE A 20 -21.14 35.57 3.68
CA ILE A 20 -21.90 36.08 2.50
C ILE A 20 -21.08 35.87 1.20
N GLU A 21 -21.86 35.59 0.16
CA GLU A 21 -21.66 35.07 -1.19
C GLU A 21 -21.30 36.12 -2.27
N ALA A 22 -20.87 35.61 -3.44
CA ALA A 22 -20.97 36.13 -4.81
C ALA A 22 -19.88 37.06 -5.40
N GLN A 23 -19.03 36.51 -6.29
CA GLN A 23 -19.10 36.64 -7.77
C GLN A 23 -17.77 36.15 -8.40
N THR A 24 -17.74 35.00 -9.09
CA THR A 24 -17.79 34.86 -10.57
C THR A 24 -16.71 35.67 -11.33
N VAL A 25 -15.62 35.02 -11.77
CA VAL A 25 -15.07 35.12 -13.15
C VAL A 25 -14.29 33.83 -13.48
N GLU A 26 -14.52 33.39 -14.71
CA GLU A 26 -14.02 32.31 -15.58
C GLU A 26 -12.74 31.50 -15.28
N ALA A 27 -12.86 30.25 -15.75
CA ALA A 27 -11.87 29.19 -15.95
C ALA A 27 -10.81 29.55 -17.04
N PRO A 28 -9.78 28.72 -17.32
CA PRO A 28 -9.96 27.35 -17.78
C PRO A 28 -9.23 26.29 -16.94
N GLN A 29 -9.97 25.21 -16.72
CA GLN A 29 -9.59 23.93 -16.15
C GLN A 29 -8.53 23.22 -17.02
N GLN A 30 -7.56 22.55 -16.38
CA GLN A 30 -6.85 21.42 -16.97
C GLN A 30 -6.95 20.20 -16.05
N THR A 31 -8.14 19.62 -16.02
CA THR A 31 -8.40 18.28 -15.52
C THR A 31 -7.85 17.27 -16.55
N LYS A 32 -6.77 16.55 -16.20
CA LYS A 32 -6.44 15.29 -16.87
C LYS A 32 -7.45 14.23 -16.40
N SER A 33 -8.65 14.30 -16.97
CA SER A 33 -9.66 13.27 -16.88
C SER A 33 -9.33 12.17 -17.89
N VAL A 34 -9.17 10.96 -17.35
CA VAL A 34 -9.10 9.70 -18.07
C VAL A 34 -10.41 9.53 -18.82
N VAL A 35 -10.37 9.63 -20.16
CA VAL A 35 -11.52 9.31 -21.00
C VAL A 35 -11.63 7.77 -21.08
N PRO A 36 -12.79 7.19 -20.77
CA PRO A 36 -13.02 5.75 -20.89
C PRO A 36 -12.95 5.32 -22.34
N VAL A 37 -12.34 4.16 -22.58
CA VAL A 37 -12.29 3.47 -23.87
C VAL A 37 -13.72 3.33 -24.39
N ASN A 38 -14.02 4.11 -25.43
CA ASN A 38 -15.32 4.12 -26.08
C ASN A 38 -15.54 2.75 -26.72
N ALA A 39 -16.51 1.99 -26.20
CA ALA A 39 -16.97 0.74 -26.80
C ALA A 39 -17.54 1.04 -28.20
N LYS A 40 -16.69 0.89 -29.21
CA LYS A 40 -17.08 1.03 -30.61
C LYS A 40 -18.06 -0.09 -30.93
N LYS A 41 -19.33 0.28 -31.10
CA LYS A 41 -20.41 -0.54 -31.69
C LYS A 41 -19.83 -1.46 -32.76
N ILE A 42 -20.06 -2.76 -32.59
CA ILE A 42 -19.88 -3.78 -33.62
C ILE A 42 -20.91 -3.48 -34.71
N ALA A 43 -20.50 -2.70 -35.70
CA ALA A 43 -21.21 -2.62 -36.97
C ALA A 43 -20.80 -3.84 -37.80
N ALA A 44 -21.78 -4.60 -38.26
CA ALA A 44 -21.59 -5.72 -39.18
C ALA A 44 -20.77 -5.26 -40.41
N PRO A 45 -19.84 -6.09 -40.91
CA PRO A 45 -18.83 -5.67 -41.86
C PRO A 45 -19.48 -5.39 -43.21
N LYS A 46 -19.45 -4.13 -43.67
CA LYS A 46 -19.43 -3.87 -45.11
C LYS A 46 -18.07 -4.32 -45.61
N ALA A 47 -18.10 -5.20 -46.60
CA ALA A 47 -16.94 -5.68 -47.31
C ALA A 47 -16.26 -4.50 -48.02
N ASP A 48 -15.24 -3.96 -47.38
CA ASP A 48 -14.12 -3.29 -48.03
C ASP A 48 -12.87 -3.87 -47.37
N VAL A 49 -12.31 -4.90 -48.00
CA VAL A 49 -10.98 -5.41 -47.68
C VAL A 49 -10.00 -4.35 -48.18
N PRO A 50 -9.25 -3.65 -47.30
CA PRO A 50 -8.11 -2.90 -47.79
C PRO A 50 -7.09 -3.93 -48.25
N GLU A 51 -6.63 -3.70 -49.48
CA GLU A 51 -5.55 -4.38 -50.17
C GLU A 51 -4.44 -4.82 -49.20
N THR A 52 -4.08 -6.10 -49.32
CA THR A 52 -2.79 -6.70 -48.99
C THR A 52 -1.87 -5.79 -48.15
N LEU A 53 -1.80 -6.04 -46.83
CA LEU A 53 -0.64 -5.63 -46.03
C LEU A 53 0.60 -5.97 -46.85
N SER A 54 1.36 -4.96 -47.23
CA SER A 54 2.53 -5.19 -48.07
C SER A 54 3.49 -6.10 -47.29
N LYS A 55 4.20 -7.00 -47.98
CA LYS A 55 5.15 -7.93 -47.34
C LYS A 55 6.10 -7.21 -46.38
N SER A 56 6.45 -5.96 -46.71
CA SER A 56 7.25 -5.03 -45.91
C SER A 56 6.61 -4.66 -44.58
N GLU A 57 5.33 -4.27 -44.56
CA GLU A 57 4.62 -3.90 -43.32
C GLU A 57 4.45 -5.10 -42.40
N LEU A 58 4.23 -6.28 -42.96
CA LEU A 58 4.14 -7.53 -42.20
C LEU A 58 5.49 -7.92 -41.58
N GLU A 59 6.58 -7.79 -42.34
CA GLU A 59 7.94 -8.00 -41.83
C GLU A 59 8.29 -7.03 -40.69
N GLN A 60 7.86 -5.78 -40.81
CA GLN A 60 8.06 -4.75 -39.80
C GLN A 60 7.28 -5.05 -38.51
N GLN A 61 6.03 -5.50 -38.63
CA GLN A 61 5.23 -5.96 -37.48
C GLN A 61 5.86 -7.20 -36.81
N ILE A 62 6.37 -8.16 -37.57
CA ILE A 62 7.04 -9.35 -37.01
C ILE A 62 8.31 -8.94 -36.26
N ALA A 63 9.09 -7.99 -36.80
CA ALA A 63 10.29 -7.48 -36.13
C ALA A 63 9.95 -6.76 -34.82
N GLU A 64 8.91 -5.93 -34.81
CA GLU A 64 8.42 -5.25 -33.60
C GLU A 64 7.91 -6.26 -32.56
N LEU A 65 7.11 -7.25 -32.99
CA LEU A 65 6.61 -8.29 -32.08
C LEU A 65 7.75 -9.14 -31.48
N LYS A 66 8.77 -9.48 -32.27
CA LYS A 66 9.95 -10.20 -31.76
C LYS A 66 10.66 -9.39 -30.68
N LEU A 67 10.87 -8.10 -30.93
CA LEU A 67 11.49 -7.20 -29.96
C LEU A 67 10.65 -7.07 -28.68
N GLN A 68 9.32 -7.03 -28.81
CA GLN A 68 8.41 -7.03 -27.67
C GLN A 68 8.42 -8.35 -26.88
N VAL A 69 8.56 -9.49 -27.56
CA VAL A 69 8.68 -10.80 -26.91
C VAL A 69 10.01 -10.92 -26.17
N GLU A 70 11.13 -10.50 -26.77
CA GLU A 70 12.44 -10.48 -26.11
C GLU A 70 12.43 -9.59 -24.87
N SER A 71 11.83 -8.40 -24.98
CA SER A 71 11.63 -7.50 -23.84
C SER A 71 10.82 -8.16 -22.71
N GLN A 72 9.69 -8.80 -23.03
CA GLN A 72 8.87 -9.49 -22.04
C GLN A 72 9.58 -10.71 -21.42
N GLN A 73 10.36 -11.45 -22.21
CA GLN A 73 11.16 -12.57 -21.70
C GLN A 73 12.22 -12.10 -20.71
N ALA A 74 12.90 -10.98 -20.98
CA ALA A 74 13.86 -10.39 -20.05
C ALA A 74 13.19 -10.00 -18.73
N VAL A 75 11.98 -9.41 -18.79
CA VAL A 75 11.18 -9.09 -17.60
C VAL A 75 10.84 -10.36 -16.79
N ILE A 76 10.34 -11.40 -17.45
CA ILE A 76 9.99 -12.68 -16.78
C ILE A 76 11.23 -13.34 -16.17
N ALA A 77 12.37 -13.34 -16.88
CA ALA A 77 13.61 -13.90 -16.38
C ALA A 77 14.08 -13.19 -15.11
N ASN A 78 14.00 -11.86 -15.08
CA ASN A 78 14.34 -11.06 -13.90
C ASN A 78 13.43 -11.37 -12.70
N TYR A 79 12.11 -11.47 -12.93
CA TYR A 79 11.17 -11.88 -11.88
C TYR A 79 11.48 -13.28 -11.34
N ARG A 80 11.82 -14.24 -12.21
CA ARG A 80 12.16 -15.60 -11.78
C ARG A 80 13.46 -15.66 -10.98
N SER A 81 14.47 -14.86 -11.32
CA SER A 81 15.73 -14.85 -10.57
C SER A 81 15.62 -14.24 -9.18
N SER A 82 14.65 -13.35 -8.96
CA SER A 82 14.42 -12.70 -7.67
C SER A 82 13.37 -13.41 -6.80
N ALA A 83 12.63 -14.37 -7.36
CA ALA A 83 11.61 -15.09 -6.62
C ALA A 83 12.21 -16.23 -5.80
N ILE A 84 11.80 -16.34 -4.54
CA ILE A 84 12.18 -17.44 -3.67
C ILE A 84 11.45 -18.72 -4.13
N PRO A 85 12.16 -19.82 -4.41
CA PRO A 85 11.54 -21.07 -4.80
C PRO A 85 10.60 -21.61 -3.70
N PRO A 86 9.45 -22.23 -4.04
CA PRO A 86 8.49 -22.71 -3.04
C PRO A 86 9.09 -23.63 -1.97
N GLN A 87 10.02 -24.49 -2.36
CA GLN A 87 10.73 -25.41 -1.45
C GLN A 87 11.69 -24.72 -0.46
N GLN A 88 12.00 -23.43 -0.64
CA GLN A 88 12.89 -22.64 0.21
C GLN A 88 12.15 -21.59 1.05
N ILE A 89 10.82 -21.52 0.97
CA ILE A 89 10.04 -20.53 1.71
C ILE A 89 10.25 -20.68 3.22
N ASP A 90 10.14 -21.92 3.73
CA ASP A 90 10.28 -22.18 5.16
C ASP A 90 11.70 -21.90 5.65
N SER A 91 12.73 -22.32 4.89
CA SER A 91 14.12 -22.03 5.26
C SER A 91 14.43 -20.55 5.25
N HIS A 92 13.93 -19.81 4.25
CA HIS A 92 14.10 -18.36 4.20
C HIS A 92 13.37 -17.66 5.35
N LEU A 93 12.20 -18.15 5.75
CA LEU A 93 11.49 -17.60 6.90
C LEU A 93 12.31 -17.74 8.20
N GLU A 94 12.91 -18.90 8.43
CA GLU A 94 13.80 -19.14 9.57
C GLU A 94 15.08 -18.29 9.50
N GLU A 95 15.64 -18.09 8.30
CA GLU A 95 16.76 -17.17 8.08
C GLU A 95 16.42 -15.73 8.50
N LEU A 96 15.20 -15.26 8.20
CA LEU A 96 14.76 -13.93 8.62
C LEU A 96 14.59 -13.79 10.13
N TYR A 97 14.09 -14.83 10.81
CA TYR A 97 14.04 -14.82 12.28
C TYR A 97 15.45 -14.83 12.89
N THR A 98 16.37 -15.62 12.31
CA THR A 98 17.78 -15.61 12.70
C THR A 98 18.39 -14.22 12.52
N LEU A 99 18.15 -13.59 11.37
CA LEU A 99 18.61 -12.23 11.07
C LEU A 99 18.03 -11.21 12.05
N LEU A 100 16.75 -11.35 12.43
CA LEU A 100 16.10 -10.48 13.41
C LEU A 100 16.73 -10.60 14.80
N GLU A 101 17.28 -11.76 15.17
CA GLU A 101 17.97 -11.95 16.45
C GLU A 101 19.40 -11.38 16.41
N GLU A 102 20.15 -11.69 15.36
CA GLU A 102 21.59 -11.41 15.27
C GLU A 102 21.93 -10.01 14.76
N GLN A 103 21.12 -9.43 13.88
CA GLN A 103 21.46 -8.17 13.23
C GLN A 103 21.48 -7.00 14.22
N SER A 104 22.44 -6.09 14.03
CA SER A 104 22.46 -4.82 14.74
C SER A 104 21.23 -3.99 14.38
N ARG A 105 20.74 -3.19 15.34
CA ARG A 105 19.65 -2.26 15.10
C ARG A 105 20.18 -0.96 14.50
N ASP A 106 19.59 -0.52 13.40
CA ASP A 106 19.72 0.86 12.93
C ASP A 106 18.60 1.66 13.59
N GLU A 107 18.93 2.48 14.58
CA GLU A 107 17.92 3.23 15.34
C GLU A 107 17.11 4.21 14.48
N ALA A 108 17.74 4.85 13.50
CA ALA A 108 17.06 5.86 12.69
C ALA A 108 16.07 5.20 11.73
N TRP A 109 16.49 4.13 11.06
CA TRP A 109 15.62 3.37 10.16
C TRP A 109 14.52 2.63 10.93
N ALA A 110 14.87 1.91 12.00
CA ALA A 110 13.91 1.16 12.79
C ALA A 110 12.81 2.07 13.36
N TYR A 111 13.19 3.22 13.94
CA TYR A 111 12.22 4.19 14.45
C TYR A 111 11.27 4.70 13.36
N GLN A 112 11.78 4.99 12.16
CA GLN A 112 10.94 5.45 11.04
C GLN A 112 9.92 4.40 10.63
N VAL A 113 10.34 3.14 10.49
CA VAL A 113 9.45 2.05 10.08
C VAL A 113 8.44 1.70 11.18
N GLU A 114 8.88 1.61 12.43
CA GLU A 114 7.99 1.32 13.58
C GLU A 114 6.95 2.43 13.78
N THR A 115 7.35 3.69 13.58
CA THR A 115 6.43 4.84 13.58
C THR A 115 5.47 4.76 12.40
N ALA A 116 5.96 4.47 11.20
CA ALA A 116 5.10 4.34 10.01
C ALA A 116 4.06 3.20 10.16
N MET A 117 4.42 2.10 10.82
CA MET A 117 3.47 1.04 11.19
C MET A 117 2.41 1.57 12.16
N SER A 118 2.84 2.24 13.23
CA SER A 118 1.92 2.79 14.23
C SER A 118 0.96 3.81 13.63
N ASP A 119 1.48 4.73 12.82
CA ASP A 119 0.73 5.74 12.10
C ASP A 119 -0.26 5.12 11.10
N PHE A 120 0.17 4.09 10.36
CA PHE A 120 -0.72 3.34 9.47
C PHE A 120 -1.91 2.76 10.25
N LEU A 121 -1.66 2.12 11.39
CA LEU A 121 -2.74 1.54 12.17
C LEU A 121 -3.72 2.61 12.66
N ILE A 122 -3.25 3.80 13.04
CA ILE A 122 -4.10 4.90 13.53
C ILE A 122 -4.92 5.55 12.40
N MET A 123 -4.30 5.74 11.23
CA MET A 123 -4.91 6.47 10.12
C MET A 123 -5.73 5.59 9.18
N ALA A 124 -5.48 4.28 9.17
CA ALA A 124 -6.22 3.36 8.33
C ALA A 124 -7.68 3.30 8.79
N ASP A 125 -8.59 3.43 7.83
CA ASP A 125 -10.02 3.16 8.05
C ASP A 125 -10.21 1.64 8.22
N LEU A 126 -10.07 1.20 9.48
CA LEU A 126 -10.19 -0.19 9.92
C LEU A 126 -11.49 -0.35 10.72
N PRO A 127 -12.26 -1.43 10.47
CA PRO A 127 -13.53 -1.66 11.18
C PRO A 127 -13.33 -1.94 12.68
N VAL A 128 -12.16 -2.49 13.04
CA VAL A 128 -11.72 -2.74 14.41
C VAL A 128 -10.26 -2.30 14.49
N GLN A 129 -9.87 -1.62 15.55
CA GLN A 129 -8.49 -1.18 15.74
C GLN A 129 -7.66 -2.32 16.37
N PRO A 130 -6.64 -2.88 15.70
CA PRO A 130 -5.82 -3.92 16.29
C PRO A 130 -4.79 -3.34 17.26
N GLU A 131 -4.35 -4.14 18.22
CA GLU A 131 -3.28 -3.78 19.13
C GLU A 131 -1.91 -4.16 18.55
N LEU A 132 -1.01 -3.19 18.45
CA LEU A 132 0.38 -3.45 18.06
C LEU A 132 1.16 -4.00 19.26
N LYS A 133 1.35 -5.32 19.30
CA LYS A 133 2.04 -6.02 20.40
C LYS A 133 3.55 -6.05 20.24
N ILE A 134 4.02 -6.22 19.00
CA ILE A 134 5.45 -6.25 18.66
C ILE A 134 5.65 -5.33 17.46
N ALA A 135 6.65 -4.46 17.55
CA ALA A 135 7.21 -3.70 16.45
C ALA A 135 8.72 -3.67 16.67
N THR A 136 9.42 -4.65 16.11
CA THR A 136 10.85 -4.82 16.29
C THR A 136 11.53 -4.77 14.94
N CYS A 137 12.26 -3.71 14.67
CA CYS A 137 13.09 -3.56 13.48
C CYS A 137 14.59 -3.59 13.82
N LYS A 138 15.38 -4.20 12.93
CA LYS A 138 16.85 -4.20 12.95
C LYS A 138 17.38 -3.23 11.91
N SER A 139 18.37 -3.60 11.10
CA SER A 139 18.89 -2.74 10.02
C SER A 139 18.22 -3.03 8.68
N SER A 140 17.66 -4.22 8.50
CA SER A 140 17.08 -4.68 7.22
C SER A 140 15.81 -5.52 7.39
N VAL A 141 15.56 -6.05 8.59
CA VAL A 141 14.44 -6.94 8.89
C VAL A 141 13.58 -6.35 10.01
N CYS A 142 12.27 -6.51 9.87
CA CYS A 142 11.28 -6.08 10.85
C CYS A 142 10.29 -7.21 11.14
N GLN A 143 9.88 -7.33 12.41
CA GLN A 143 8.75 -8.13 12.84
C GLN A 143 7.67 -7.24 13.44
N PHE A 144 6.44 -7.45 12.99
CA PHE A 144 5.25 -6.85 13.55
C PHE A 144 4.29 -7.93 14.03
N LYS A 145 3.71 -7.74 15.22
CA LYS A 145 2.65 -8.61 15.73
C LYS A 145 1.47 -7.75 16.14
N LEU A 146 0.34 -8.00 15.48
CA LEU A 146 -0.94 -7.39 15.76
C LEU A 146 -1.84 -8.39 16.46
N LEU A 147 -2.59 -7.92 17.44
CA LEU A 147 -3.58 -8.71 18.16
C LEU A 147 -4.98 -8.11 17.99
N GLN A 148 -5.98 -8.97 18.02
CA GLN A 148 -7.36 -8.56 18.23
C GLN A 148 -7.44 -7.79 19.57
N PRO A 149 -8.08 -6.62 19.60
CA PRO A 149 -8.20 -5.86 20.84
C PRO A 149 -9.07 -6.58 21.86
N GLU A 150 -8.80 -6.35 23.15
CA GLU A 150 -9.60 -6.93 24.22
C GLU A 150 -11.08 -6.50 24.14
N GLY A 151 -11.99 -7.44 24.38
CA GLY A 151 -13.44 -7.18 24.39
C GLY A 151 -14.12 -7.18 23.01
N VAL A 152 -13.39 -7.50 21.94
CA VAL A 152 -13.99 -7.83 20.64
C VAL A 152 -14.10 -9.34 20.54
N ASP A 153 -15.31 -9.87 20.41
CA ASP A 153 -15.55 -11.32 20.33
C ASP A 153 -15.12 -11.89 18.96
N ASP A 154 -15.56 -11.24 17.87
CA ASP A 154 -15.32 -11.69 16.50
C ASP A 154 -14.80 -10.57 15.61
N LEU A 155 -13.78 -10.88 14.81
CA LEU A 155 -13.31 -10.02 13.74
C LEU A 155 -14.09 -10.27 12.44
N PRO A 156 -14.24 -9.26 11.57
CA PRO A 156 -14.81 -9.46 10.24
C PRO A 156 -14.08 -10.56 9.46
N ASN A 157 -14.82 -11.25 8.59
CA ASN A 157 -14.23 -12.23 7.68
C ASN A 157 -13.07 -11.61 6.89
N ARG A 158 -11.93 -12.31 6.81
CA ARG A 158 -10.71 -11.86 6.12
C ARG A 158 -10.07 -10.59 6.69
N TYR A 159 -10.46 -10.13 7.88
CA TYR A 159 -9.93 -8.90 8.49
C TYR A 159 -8.40 -8.79 8.44
N TRP A 160 -7.66 -9.83 8.85
CA TRP A 160 -6.19 -9.82 8.82
C TRP A 160 -5.61 -9.75 7.41
N ARG A 161 -6.28 -10.39 6.44
CA ARG A 161 -5.88 -10.34 5.04
C ARG A 161 -6.09 -8.95 4.46
N ASP A 162 -7.26 -8.37 4.68
CA ASP A 162 -7.60 -7.03 4.16
C ASP A 162 -6.70 -5.95 4.80
N LEU A 163 -6.36 -6.11 6.08
CA LEU A 163 -5.38 -5.26 6.75
C LEU A 163 -3.98 -5.42 6.15
N GLY A 164 -3.55 -6.66 5.88
CA GLY A 164 -2.29 -6.94 5.20
C GLY A 164 -2.23 -6.32 3.80
N ASP A 165 -3.31 -6.42 3.03
CA ASP A 165 -3.40 -5.82 1.69
C ASP A 165 -3.25 -4.29 1.79
N LYS A 166 -4.03 -3.62 2.66
CA LYS A 166 -3.92 -2.17 2.92
C LYS A 166 -2.53 -1.73 3.39
N MET A 167 -1.85 -2.57 4.16
CA MET A 167 -0.49 -2.31 4.65
C MET A 167 0.54 -2.37 3.52
N THR A 168 0.47 -3.37 2.65
CA THR A 168 1.39 -3.50 1.50
C THR A 168 1.22 -2.42 0.44
N GLU A 169 0.05 -1.79 0.38
CA GLU A 169 -0.22 -0.64 -0.50
C GLU A 169 0.49 0.64 -0.05
N GLN A 170 0.91 0.72 1.22
CA GLN A 170 1.57 1.91 1.76
C GLN A 170 2.91 2.19 1.07
N SER A 171 3.21 3.48 0.85
CA SER A 171 4.45 3.89 0.17
C SER A 171 5.71 3.44 0.90
N TRP A 172 5.69 3.49 2.24
CA TRP A 172 6.80 3.06 3.08
C TRP A 172 6.98 1.54 3.08
N TRP A 173 5.95 0.73 2.78
CA TRP A 173 6.07 -0.72 2.73
C TRP A 173 6.87 -1.21 1.52
N LYS A 174 6.91 -0.43 0.44
CA LYS A 174 7.56 -0.79 -0.84
C LYS A 174 9.07 -0.99 -0.75
N GLN A 175 9.69 -0.61 0.37
CA GLN A 175 11.11 -0.86 0.63
C GLN A 175 11.41 -2.34 0.90
N PHE A 176 10.42 -3.11 1.37
CA PHE A 176 10.58 -4.53 1.65
C PHE A 176 10.49 -5.34 0.36
N LYS A 177 11.51 -6.16 0.10
CA LYS A 177 11.54 -7.08 -1.04
C LYS A 177 10.90 -8.42 -0.71
N PHE A 178 10.96 -8.81 0.56
CA PHE A 178 10.29 -9.99 1.07
C PHE A 178 9.35 -9.63 2.21
N THR A 179 8.18 -10.24 2.21
CA THR A 179 7.21 -10.16 3.30
C THR A 179 6.57 -11.52 3.46
N SER A 180 6.55 -12.02 4.69
CA SER A 180 5.79 -13.21 5.07
C SER A 180 4.84 -12.85 6.20
N SER A 181 3.61 -13.33 6.11
CA SER A 181 2.55 -13.05 7.06
C SER A 181 1.84 -14.33 7.47
N THR A 182 1.70 -14.53 8.77
CA THR A 182 0.95 -15.63 9.37
C THR A 182 -0.19 -15.03 10.19
N SER A 183 -1.42 -15.36 9.80
CA SER A 183 -2.63 -14.94 10.53
C SER A 183 -3.30 -16.12 11.22
N SER A 184 -3.80 -15.89 12.42
CA SER A 184 -4.74 -16.74 13.14
C SER A 184 -6.02 -15.95 13.46
N ASP A 185 -6.99 -16.56 14.15
CA ASP A 185 -8.25 -15.89 14.49
C ASP A 185 -8.01 -14.56 15.24
N GLY A 186 -7.12 -14.57 16.24
CA GLY A 186 -6.86 -13.40 17.09
C GLY A 186 -5.56 -12.63 16.80
N SER A 187 -4.78 -12.99 15.78
CA SER A 187 -3.51 -12.30 15.54
C SER A 187 -3.01 -12.32 14.10
N LEU A 188 -2.21 -11.33 13.76
CA LEU A 188 -1.40 -11.28 12.55
C LEU A 188 0.06 -11.06 12.93
N THR A 189 0.94 -11.96 12.51
CA THR A 189 2.39 -11.77 12.60
C THR A 189 2.95 -11.56 11.21
N VAL A 190 3.74 -10.50 11.03
CA VAL A 190 4.38 -10.15 9.76
C VAL A 190 5.89 -10.06 10.00
N ILE A 191 6.67 -10.67 9.13
CA ILE A 191 8.11 -10.46 9.03
C ILE A 191 8.45 -9.97 7.63
N ALA A 192 9.23 -8.89 7.56
CA ALA A 192 9.56 -8.24 6.31
C ALA A 192 11.05 -7.92 6.25
N SER A 193 11.63 -8.05 5.06
CA SER A 193 13.06 -7.81 4.80
C SER A 193 13.26 -6.89 3.60
N THR A 194 14.19 -5.96 3.71
CA THR A 194 14.66 -5.09 2.61
C THR A 194 15.68 -5.78 1.71
N GLU A 195 16.16 -6.95 2.11
CA GLU A 195 17.15 -7.74 1.37
C GLU A 195 16.50 -8.63 0.31
#